data_AF-A0A2T3M9E3-F1
#
_entry.id   AF-A0A2T3M9E3-F1
#
_cell.length_a   1.000
_cell.length_b   1.000
_cell.length_c   1.000
_cell.angle_alpha   90.00
_cell.angle_beta   90.00
_cell.angle_gamma   90.00
#
_symmetry.space_group_name_H-M   'P 1'
#
loop_
_entity.id
_entity.type
_entity.pdbx_description
1 polymer ?
#
loop_
_entity_poly.entity_id
_entity_poly.type
_entity_poly.pdbx_seq_one_letter_code
_entity_poly.pdbx_strand_id
1 'polypeptide(L)'
;MDLKDFIDQTLDQITEGVFVAQEKVRARGGFVNPALRDSASVQAMHCGHTIQSVSFDVAITVQEDSSNSAGAKLSVASFFKADGEVLSKEMNSVTSKVSFKVPLALPIDKLSLDELINKEKQDTDNKQRVFDEANNY
;
A
#
# COMPACT_ATOMS: atom_id res chain seq x y z
N MET A 1 21.01 -2.61 4.86
CA MET A 1 19.78 -2.93 4.10
C MET A 1 19.90 -2.29 2.74
N ASP A 2 19.68 -3.04 1.67
CA ASP A 2 19.61 -2.46 0.32
C ASP A 2 18.21 -1.87 0.05
N LEU A 3 18.06 -1.16 -1.05
CA LEU A 3 16.79 -0.47 -1.37
C LEU A 3 15.63 -1.46 -1.56
N LYS A 4 15.86 -2.65 -2.13
CA LYS A 4 14.78 -3.63 -2.35
C LYS A 4 14.26 -4.17 -1.01
N ASP A 5 15.16 -4.50 -0.08
CA ASP A 5 14.79 -5.05 1.22
C ASP A 5 14.01 -4.01 2.04
N PHE A 6 14.39 -2.74 1.92
CA PHE A 6 13.69 -1.63 2.57
C PHE A 6 12.25 -1.48 2.06
N ILE A 7 12.07 -1.50 0.73
CA ILE A 7 10.75 -1.38 0.11
C ILE A 7 9.87 -2.57 0.53
N ASP A 8 10.40 -3.78 0.42
CA ASP A 8 9.71 -5.03 0.76
C ASP A 8 9.19 -5.00 2.21
N GLN A 9 10.08 -4.79 3.19
CA GLN A 9 9.71 -4.76 4.60
C GLN A 9 8.77 -3.61 4.95
N THR A 10 8.91 -2.45 4.31
CA THR A 10 8.02 -1.31 4.55
C THR A 10 6.60 -1.63 4.06
N LEU A 11 6.45 -2.17 2.85
CA LEU A 11 5.15 -2.51 2.30
C LEU A 11 4.48 -3.66 3.07
N ASP A 12 5.26 -4.65 3.52
CA ASP A 12 4.79 -5.73 4.39
C ASP A 12 4.26 -5.19 5.73
N GLN A 13 5.03 -4.35 6.42
CA GLN A 13 4.60 -3.75 7.70
C GLN A 13 3.35 -2.88 7.57
N ILE A 14 3.23 -2.10 6.49
CA ILE A 14 2.02 -1.31 6.22
C ILE A 14 0.82 -2.25 6.03
N THR A 15 0.99 -3.28 5.20
CA THR A 15 -0.05 -4.26 4.88
C THR A 15 -0.54 -5.00 6.13
N GLU A 16 0.40 -5.51 6.93
CA GLU A 16 0.10 -6.20 8.19
C GLU A 16 -0.57 -5.27 9.21
N GLY A 17 -0.07 -4.02 9.34
CA GLY A 17 -0.66 -3.03 10.22
C GLY A 17 -2.12 -2.72 9.88
N VAL A 18 -2.44 -2.60 8.58
CA VAL A 18 -3.81 -2.41 8.09
C VAL A 18 -4.68 -3.62 8.40
N PHE A 19 -4.17 -4.83 8.11
CA PHE A 19 -4.89 -6.08 8.37
C PHE A 19 -5.25 -6.24 9.86
N VAL A 20 -4.28 -6.08 10.76
CA VAL A 20 -4.51 -6.18 12.22
C VAL A 20 -5.45 -5.08 12.72
N ALA A 21 -5.40 -3.88 12.15
CA ALA A 21 -6.27 -2.77 12.53
C ALA A 21 -7.74 -3.04 12.20
N GLN A 22 -8.04 -3.79 11.12
CA GLN A 22 -9.41 -4.12 10.73
C GLN A 22 -10.18 -4.81 11.86
N GLU A 23 -9.59 -5.81 12.51
CA GLU A 23 -10.25 -6.51 13.62
C GLU A 23 -10.60 -5.56 14.78
N LYS A 24 -9.62 -4.75 15.20
CA LYS A 24 -9.75 -3.86 16.35
C LYS A 24 -10.77 -2.74 16.12
N VAL A 25 -10.79 -2.18 14.91
CA VAL A 25 -11.71 -1.10 14.54
C VAL A 25 -13.12 -1.65 14.29
N ARG A 26 -13.25 -2.84 13.71
CA ARG A 26 -14.53 -3.53 13.53
C ARG A 26 -15.21 -3.86 14.86
N ALA A 27 -14.45 -4.27 15.87
CA ALA A 27 -14.96 -4.46 17.23
C ALA A 27 -15.56 -3.17 17.84
N ARG A 28 -15.28 -2.00 17.26
CA ARG A 28 -15.79 -0.69 17.68
C ARG A 28 -16.78 -0.09 16.67
N GLY A 29 -17.23 -0.89 15.70
CA GLY A 29 -18.22 -0.48 14.69
C GLY A 29 -17.68 0.28 13.48
N GLY A 30 -16.36 0.36 13.31
CA GLY A 30 -15.75 0.99 12.13
C GLY A 30 -15.18 -0.01 11.13
N PHE A 31 -14.72 0.49 9.97
CA PHE A 31 -14.03 -0.29 8.95
C PHE A 31 -12.68 0.35 8.60
N VAL A 32 -11.65 -0.47 8.42
CA VAL A 32 -10.34 -0.02 7.92
C VAL A 32 -10.16 -0.54 6.50
N ASN A 33 -9.85 0.36 5.57
CA ASN A 33 -9.77 0.07 4.14
C ASN A 33 -11.01 -0.73 3.63
N PRO A 34 -12.22 -0.14 3.77
CA PRO A 34 -13.44 -0.80 3.33
C PRO A 34 -13.46 -0.99 1.81
N ALA A 35 -14.23 -1.97 1.37
CA ALA A 35 -14.58 -2.17 -0.03
C ALA A 35 -15.36 -0.96 -0.56
N LEU A 36 -14.96 -0.46 -1.72
CA LEU A 36 -15.66 0.62 -2.40
C LEU A 36 -15.95 0.23 -3.83
N ARG A 37 -17.15 0.59 -4.29
CA ARG A 37 -17.46 0.57 -5.71
C ARG A 37 -16.66 1.66 -6.41
N ASP A 38 -16.16 1.35 -7.60
CA ASP A 38 -15.49 2.33 -8.44
C ASP A 38 -16.42 3.53 -8.69
N SER A 39 -15.88 4.73 -8.53
CA SER A 39 -16.63 5.98 -8.65
C SER A 39 -15.75 7.08 -9.22
N ALA A 40 -16.36 8.18 -9.67
CA ALA A 40 -15.62 9.29 -10.25
C ALA A 40 -14.53 9.89 -9.32
N SER A 41 -14.66 9.70 -7.99
CA SER A 41 -13.73 10.22 -6.99
C SER A 41 -12.82 9.17 -6.35
N VAL A 42 -13.01 7.88 -6.63
CA VAL A 42 -12.24 6.79 -6.01
C VAL A 42 -11.93 5.74 -7.06
N GLN A 43 -10.65 5.56 -7.37
CA GLN A 43 -10.19 4.49 -8.23
C GLN A 43 -10.14 3.18 -7.41
N ALA A 44 -11.09 2.30 -7.68
CA ALA A 44 -11.12 0.96 -7.12
C ALA A 44 -10.84 -0.08 -8.21
N MET A 45 -10.11 -1.14 -7.86
CA MET A 45 -10.06 -2.33 -8.69
C MET A 45 -11.45 -2.95 -8.80
N HIS A 46 -11.70 -3.72 -9.86
CA HIS A 46 -12.99 -4.41 -10.05
C HIS A 46 -13.40 -5.32 -8.87
N CYS A 47 -12.47 -5.70 -8.00
CA CYS A 47 -12.70 -6.45 -6.77
C CYS A 47 -12.96 -5.58 -5.52
N GLY A 48 -13.30 -4.30 -5.70
CA GLY A 48 -13.62 -3.37 -4.61
C GLY A 48 -12.42 -2.79 -3.85
N HIS A 49 -11.19 -3.19 -4.21
CA HIS A 49 -9.98 -2.70 -3.56
C HIS A 49 -9.65 -1.28 -3.99
N THR A 50 -9.51 -0.37 -3.03
CA THR A 50 -9.00 0.98 -3.33
C THR A 50 -7.49 0.94 -3.54
N ILE A 51 -7.01 1.70 -4.53
CA ILE A 51 -5.57 1.83 -4.79
C ILE A 51 -5.08 3.09 -4.08
N GLN A 52 -4.11 2.93 -3.18
CA GLN A 52 -3.47 4.02 -2.45
C GLN A 52 -2.03 4.18 -2.94
N SER A 53 -1.51 5.42 -2.95
CA SER A 53 -0.11 5.67 -3.32
C SER A 53 0.78 5.78 -2.09
N VAL A 54 1.67 4.81 -1.90
CA VAL A 54 2.72 4.90 -0.89
C VAL A 54 3.87 5.73 -1.46
N SER A 55 4.15 6.87 -0.86
CA SER A 55 5.23 7.76 -1.29
C SER A 55 6.52 7.45 -0.54
N PHE A 56 7.57 7.11 -1.28
CA PHE A 56 8.90 6.85 -0.76
C PHE A 56 9.81 8.04 -1.02
N ASP A 57 10.54 8.45 0.01
CA ASP A 57 11.58 9.45 -0.06
C ASP A 57 12.81 8.89 0.66
N VAL A 58 13.78 8.40 -0.12
CA VAL A 58 14.85 7.52 0.38
C VAL A 58 16.21 8.11 0.03
N ALA A 59 17.06 8.25 1.03
CA ALA A 59 18.48 8.53 0.86
C ALA A 59 19.23 7.20 0.64
N ILE A 60 19.94 7.10 -0.47
CA ILE A 60 20.77 5.95 -0.84
C ILE A 60 22.24 6.35 -0.86
N THR A 61 23.08 5.45 -0.40
CA THR A 61 24.54 5.55 -0.43
C THR A 61 25.10 4.47 -1.33
N VAL A 62 26.13 4.82 -2.10
CA VAL A 62 26.90 3.85 -2.87
C VAL A 62 28.03 3.35 -1.98
N GLN A 63 28.07 2.04 -1.73
CA GLN A 63 29.22 1.40 -1.10
C GLN A 63 30.03 0.72 -2.20
N GLU A 64 31.27 1.18 -2.38
CA GLU A 64 32.26 0.51 -3.21
C GLU A 64 32.97 -0.55 -2.36
N ASP A 65 32.63 -1.82 -2.56
CA ASP A 65 33.37 -2.93 -1.95
C ASP A 65 34.69 -3.10 -2.71
N SER A 66 35.79 -2.60 -2.15
CA SER A 66 37.13 -2.62 -2.75
C SER A 66 37.75 -4.02 -2.94
N SER A 67 37.01 -5.09 -2.62
CA SER A 67 37.50 -6.49 -2.65
C SER A 67 36.79 -7.40 -3.65
N ASN A 68 35.69 -6.97 -4.27
CA ASN A 68 34.95 -7.80 -5.23
C ASN A 68 34.66 -7.03 -6.52
N SER A 69 35.04 -7.61 -7.65
CA SER A 69 34.77 -7.16 -9.02
C SER A 69 33.28 -7.21 -9.43
N ALA A 70 32.37 -7.21 -8.45
CA ALA A 70 30.95 -7.47 -8.62
C ALA A 70 30.11 -6.28 -8.14
N GLY A 71 30.20 -5.15 -8.86
CA GLY A 71 29.19 -4.08 -8.89
C GLY A 71 29.03 -3.23 -7.62
N ALA A 72 28.84 -1.94 -7.80
CA ALA A 72 28.49 -1.04 -6.70
C ALA A 72 27.11 -1.38 -6.13
N LYS A 73 27.00 -1.57 -4.81
CA LYS A 73 25.73 -1.90 -4.13
C LYS A 73 25.10 -0.65 -3.52
N LEU A 74 23.80 -0.44 -3.76
CA LEU A 74 23.03 0.65 -3.16
C LEU A 74 22.52 0.26 -1.78
N SER A 75 22.81 1.08 -0.78
CA SER A 75 22.35 0.89 0.60
C SER A 75 21.53 2.08 1.09
N VAL A 76 20.43 1.81 1.80
CA VAL A 76 19.58 2.86 2.38
C VAL A 76 20.25 3.43 3.63
N ALA A 77 20.36 4.76 3.70
CA ALA A 77 20.86 5.44 4.88
C ALA A 77 19.82 5.35 6.00
N SER A 78 20.11 4.55 7.03
CA SER A 78 19.23 4.42 8.19
C SER A 78 19.46 5.60 9.14
N PHE A 79 18.63 6.64 9.06
CA PHE A 79 18.63 7.74 10.02
C PHE A 79 17.77 7.38 11.25
N PHE A 80 18.19 6.39 12.02
CA PHE A 80 17.72 6.28 13.40
C PHE A 80 18.44 7.35 14.22
N LYS A 81 17.78 8.50 14.45
CA LYS A 81 18.20 9.41 15.53
C LYS A 81 17.84 8.74 16.86
N ALA A 82 18.64 7.76 17.26
CA ALA A 82 18.79 7.42 18.66
C ALA A 82 19.60 8.54 19.31
N ASP A 83 19.13 8.96 20.47
CA ASP A 83 19.65 10.05 21.28
C ASP A 83 21.20 10.11 21.31
N GLY A 84 21.77 11.22 20.83
CA GLY A 84 23.05 11.72 21.33
C GLY A 84 24.35 10.94 21.05
N GLU A 85 24.66 10.51 19.83
CA GLU A 85 26.08 10.49 19.39
C GLU A 85 26.17 10.51 17.86
N VAL A 86 26.53 11.67 17.31
CA VAL A 86 26.89 11.79 15.89
C VAL A 86 28.22 11.09 15.73
N LEU A 87 28.20 9.82 15.33
CA LEU A 87 29.37 9.16 14.75
C LEU A 87 29.65 9.81 13.40
N SER A 88 30.36 10.94 13.44
CA SER A 88 31.04 11.57 12.32
C SER A 88 32.19 10.67 11.85
N LYS A 89 31.87 9.50 11.33
CA LYS A 89 32.72 8.88 10.32
C LYS A 89 32.40 9.62 9.03
N GLU A 90 33.31 10.51 8.63
CA GLU A 90 33.40 11.04 7.27
C GLU A 90 33.55 9.85 6.30
N MET A 91 32.45 9.19 5.98
CA MET A 91 32.33 8.45 4.74
C MET A 91 32.09 9.50 3.68
N ASN A 92 33.02 9.61 2.72
CA ASN A 92 32.79 10.26 1.42
C ASN A 92 31.71 9.50 0.62
N SER A 93 30.59 9.15 1.26
CA SER A 93 29.47 8.49 0.62
C SER A 93 28.69 9.54 -0.13
N VAL A 94 28.76 9.48 -1.46
CA VAL A 94 27.83 10.20 -2.33
C VAL A 94 26.43 9.74 -1.94
N THR A 95 25.73 10.58 -1.19
CA THR A 95 24.36 10.33 -0.76
C THR A 95 23.46 10.90 -1.84
N SER A 96 22.79 10.03 -2.59
CA SER A 96 21.78 10.41 -3.58
C SER A 96 20.40 10.21 -2.97
N LYS A 97 19.45 11.08 -3.31
CA LYS A 97 18.06 10.97 -2.85
C LYS A 97 17.18 10.52 -4.01
N VAL A 98 16.34 9.54 -3.77
CA VAL A 98 15.37 9.02 -4.74
C VAL A 98 13.97 9.14 -4.15
N SER A 99 13.06 9.73 -4.93
CA SER A 99 11.65 9.85 -4.55
C SER A 99 10.78 9.19 -5.60
N PHE A 100 9.89 8.31 -5.17
CA PHE A 100 8.99 7.56 -6.06
C PHE A 100 7.71 7.18 -5.32
N LYS A 101 6.72 6.70 -6.07
CA LYS A 101 5.44 6.24 -5.53
C LYS A 101 5.19 4.81 -5.95
N VAL A 102 4.66 4.02 -5.03
CA VAL A 102 4.20 2.65 -5.28
C VAL A 102 2.68 2.64 -5.09
N PRO A 103 1.89 2.43 -6.16
CA PRO A 103 0.47 2.13 -6.03
C PRO A 103 0.31 0.78 -5.32
N LEU A 104 -0.47 0.77 -4.26
CA LEU A 104 -0.70 -0.40 -3.40
C LEU A 104 -2.20 -0.56 -3.15
N ALA A 105 -2.73 -1.73 -3.47
CA ALA A 105 -4.03 -2.17 -3.01
C ALA A 105 -3.84 -2.89 -1.67
N LEU A 106 -4.37 -2.29 -0.60
CA LEU A 106 -4.26 -2.84 0.75
C LEU A 106 -5.30 -3.94 1.01
N PRO A 107 -5.11 -4.79 2.04
CA PRO A 107 -6.10 -5.78 2.44
C PRO A 107 -7.45 -5.12 2.70
N ILE A 108 -8.49 -5.66 2.09
CA ILE A 108 -9.87 -5.15 2.19
C ILE A 108 -10.59 -5.75 3.38
N ASP A 109 -11.45 -4.97 4.03
CA ASP A 109 -12.29 -5.51 5.10
C ASP A 109 -13.35 -6.46 4.50
N LYS A 110 -13.32 -7.73 4.92
CA LYS A 110 -14.18 -8.78 4.38
C LYS A 110 -15.68 -8.48 4.52
N LEU A 111 -16.13 -7.92 5.64
CA LEU A 111 -17.55 -7.65 5.84
C LEU A 111 -18.03 -6.54 4.92
N SER A 112 -17.22 -5.50 4.73
CA SER A 112 -17.54 -4.44 3.77
C SER A 112 -17.55 -4.95 2.32
N LEU A 113 -16.70 -5.93 2.00
CA LEU A 113 -16.68 -6.57 0.68
C LEU A 113 -17.95 -7.39 0.45
N ASP A 114 -18.37 -8.19 1.43
CA ASP A 114 -19.61 -8.96 1.35
C ASP A 114 -20.83 -8.02 1.19
N GLU A 115 -20.86 -6.91 1.93
CA GLU A 115 -21.89 -5.88 1.79
C GLU A 115 -21.94 -5.30 0.37
N LEU A 116 -20.77 -4.97 -0.20
CA LEU A 116 -20.66 -4.45 -1.56
C LEU A 116 -21.18 -5.45 -2.60
N ILE A 117 -20.74 -6.71 -2.52
CA ILE A 117 -21.16 -7.78 -3.45
C ILE A 117 -22.66 -8.00 -3.38
N ASN A 118 -23.24 -8.04 -2.18
CA ASN A 118 -24.67 -8.24 -2.00
C ASN A 118 -25.47 -7.08 -2.59
N LYS A 119 -25.00 -5.85 -2.41
CA LYS A 119 -25.62 -4.65 -2.99
C LYS A 119 -25.57 -4.67 -4.52
N GLU A 120 -24.43 -5.02 -5.11
CA GLU A 120 -24.29 -5.10 -6.57
C GLU A 120 -25.18 -6.17 -7.18
N LYS A 121 -25.35 -7.31 -6.49
CA LYS A 121 -26.29 -8.35 -6.90
C LYS A 121 -27.73 -7.84 -6.88
N GLN A 122 -28.15 -7.20 -5.78
CA GLN A 122 -29.49 -6.63 -5.66
C GLN A 122 -29.77 -5.57 -6.74
N ASP A 123 -28.80 -4.69 -7.03
CA ASP A 123 -28.92 -3.68 -8.08
C ASP A 123 -29.07 -4.31 -9.47
N THR A 124 -28.39 -5.43 -9.72
CA THR A 124 -28.47 -6.18 -10.98
C THR A 124 -29.83 -6.87 -11.12
N ASP A 125 -30.28 -7.57 -10.09
CA ASP A 125 -31.58 -8.24 -10.07
C ASP A 125 -32.74 -7.23 -10.27
N ASN A 126 -32.63 -6.07 -9.63
CA ASN A 126 -33.61 -4.99 -9.80
C ASN A 126 -33.64 -4.44 -11.23
N LYS A 127 -32.48 -4.23 -11.86
CA LYS A 127 -32.41 -3.77 -13.25
C LYS A 127 -33.00 -4.78 -14.21
N GLN A 128 -32.74 -6.08 -14.00
CA GLN A 128 -33.29 -7.14 -14.83
C GLN A 128 -34.82 -7.17 -14.70
N ARG A 129 -35.35 -7.09 -13.48
CA ARG A 129 -36.80 -7.06 -13.25
C ARG A 129 -37.47 -5.87 -13.95
N VAL A 130 -36.88 -4.68 -13.86
CA VAL A 130 -37.40 -3.48 -14.54
C VAL A 130 -37.37 -3.64 -16.06
N PHE A 131 -36.31 -4.25 -16.60
CA PHE A 131 -36.19 -4.52 -18.04
C PHE A 131 -37.25 -5.54 -18.51
N ASP A 132 -37.47 -6.61 -17.75
CA ASP A 132 -38.48 -7.62 -18.07
C ASP A 132 -39.90 -7.05 -17.97
N GLU A 133 -40.18 -6.21 -16.97
CA GLU A 133 -41.45 -5.48 -16.84
C GLU A 133 -41.69 -4.55 -18.03
N ALA A 134 -40.65 -3.85 -18.51
CA ALA A 134 -40.76 -2.92 -19.64
C ALA A 134 -40.98 -3.59 -21.00
N ASN A 135 -40.53 -4.83 -21.18
CA ASN A 135 -40.66 -5.57 -22.45
C ASN A 135 -41.87 -6.52 -22.51
N ASN A 136 -42.64 -6.63 -21.41
CA ASN A 136 -43.88 -7.40 -21.35
C ASN A 136 -45.14 -6.55 -21.64
N TYR A 137 -44.97 -5.30 -22.11
CA TYR A 137 -46.02 -4.41 -22.64
C TYR A 137 -45.76 -4.09 -24.11
#